data_AF-A0A9E3X0P9-F1
#
_entry.id   AF-A0A9E3X0P9-F1
#
_cell.length_a   1.000
_cell.length_b   1.000
_cell.length_c   1.000
_cell.angle_alpha   90.00
_cell.angle_beta   90.00
_cell.angle_gamma   90.00
#
_symmetry.space_group_name_H-M   'P 1'
#
loop_
_entity.id
_entity.type
_entity.pdbx_description
1 polymer ?
#
loop_
_entity_poly.entity_id
_entity_poly.type
_entity_poly.pdbx_seq_one_letter_code
_entity_poly.pdbx_strand_id
1 'polypeptide(L)'
;MSKCEIPHGKVNKRMCTTKSDLQCDESPLDNFQASEHVADKAAAQPAMPELALGKDLFVYAGLVGFGIFYNRIVAYTNRKYGQHGYTSLLVVFGVFVTLAALSTRIGAINTLKITAGFVASGLPMILGDTSRYLEYKQEVAVALARASKARRKGLNDVGQTQTGERQGFTLHQERN
;
A
#
# COMPACT_ATOMS: atom_id res chain seq x y z
N MET A 1 31.23 8.32 31.48
CA MET A 1 29.93 9.01 31.58
C MET A 1 29.84 9.98 30.41
N SER A 2 29.27 9.53 29.29
CA SER A 2 29.24 10.31 28.05
C SER A 2 27.91 11.05 27.94
N LYS A 3 27.96 12.38 27.91
CA LYS A 3 26.82 13.27 27.67
C LYS A 3 26.38 13.15 26.21
N CYS A 4 25.16 12.64 25.98
CA CYS A 4 24.46 12.81 24.72
C CYS A 4 23.84 14.22 24.69
N GLU A 5 24.42 15.10 23.90
CA GLU A 5 23.87 16.42 23.60
C GLU A 5 22.98 16.29 22.35
N ILE A 6 21.67 16.36 22.55
CA ILE A 6 20.69 16.35 21.45
C ILE A 6 20.50 17.80 20.99
N PRO A 7 20.74 18.13 19.71
CA PRO A 7 20.56 19.49 19.22
C PRO A 7 19.08 19.88 19.18
N HIS A 8 18.75 20.99 19.82
CA HIS A 8 17.44 21.65 19.79
C HIS A 8 17.12 22.21 18.40
N GLY A 9 16.68 21.33 17.49
CA GLY A 9 15.99 21.72 16.26
C GLY A 9 14.53 22.10 16.58
N LYS A 10 14.11 23.30 16.18
CA LYS A 10 12.75 23.84 16.37
C LYS A 10 11.68 22.87 15.86
N VAL A 11 11.11 22.09 16.77
CA VAL A 11 9.92 21.28 16.53
C VAL A 11 8.74 22.23 16.37
N ASN A 12 8.17 22.26 15.16
CA ASN A 12 6.98 23.04 14.86
C ASN A 12 5.79 22.41 15.61
N LYS A 13 5.51 22.94 16.81
CA LYS A 13 4.34 22.62 17.63
C LYS A 13 3.08 23.15 16.94
N ARG A 14 2.57 22.46 15.92
CA ARG A 14 1.20 22.62 15.46
C ARG A 14 0.66 21.28 14.97
N MET A 15 -0.11 20.65 15.84
CA MET A 15 -1.49 20.17 15.64
C MET A 15 -1.74 18.86 16.39
N CYS A 16 -1.59 18.86 17.71
CA CYS A 16 -2.30 17.90 18.56
C CYS A 16 -3.67 18.50 18.86
N THR A 17 -4.63 18.34 17.96
CA THR A 17 -6.03 18.69 18.21
C THR A 17 -6.96 17.68 17.55
N THR A 18 -7.20 16.59 18.26
CA THR A 18 -8.51 15.90 18.42
C THR A 18 -8.26 14.68 19.32
N LYS A 19 -8.47 14.81 20.64
CA LYS A 19 -9.63 14.21 21.31
C LYS A 19 -9.91 12.77 20.84
N SER A 20 -9.09 11.85 21.30
CA SER A 20 -9.40 10.98 22.46
C SER A 20 -10.87 10.85 22.89
N ASP A 21 -11.80 10.67 21.95
CA ASP A 21 -13.16 10.16 22.23
C ASP A 21 -13.53 9.11 21.16
N LEU A 22 -12.58 8.29 20.71
CA LEU A 22 -12.94 6.95 20.28
C LEU A 22 -13.09 6.13 21.56
N GLN A 23 -14.31 6.12 22.08
CA GLN A 23 -14.83 4.96 22.79
C GLN A 23 -14.43 3.74 21.95
N CYS A 24 -13.38 3.04 22.36
CA CYS A 24 -13.30 1.62 22.16
C CYS A 24 -14.44 1.05 23.00
N ASP A 25 -15.64 1.06 22.43
CA ASP A 25 -16.70 0.17 22.84
C ASP A 25 -16.10 -1.23 22.63
N GLU A 26 -15.51 -1.76 23.71
CA GLU A 26 -15.27 -3.17 23.91
C GLU A 26 -16.64 -3.84 23.94
N SER A 27 -17.30 -3.88 22.79
CA SER A 27 -18.44 -4.76 22.58
C SER A 27 -17.91 -6.17 22.83
N PRO A 28 -18.45 -6.88 23.83
CA PRO A 28 -17.99 -8.21 24.16
C PRO A 28 -18.21 -9.10 22.94
N LEU A 29 -17.11 -9.65 22.43
CA LEU A 29 -17.09 -10.65 21.38
C LEU A 29 -17.55 -12.02 21.95
N ASP A 30 -18.60 -12.00 22.79
CA ASP A 30 -19.19 -13.13 23.51
C ASP A 30 -20.25 -13.86 22.64
N ASN A 31 -20.07 -13.86 21.33
CA ASN A 31 -20.94 -14.62 20.42
C ASN A 31 -20.17 -15.19 19.21
N PHE A 32 -18.93 -15.61 19.43
CA PHE A 32 -18.24 -16.56 18.54
C PHE A 32 -18.19 -17.98 19.17
N GLN A 33 -19.14 -18.32 20.03
CA GLN A 33 -19.42 -19.68 20.50
C GLN A 33 -20.61 -20.27 19.72
N ALA A 34 -20.42 -20.52 18.42
CA ALA A 34 -21.35 -21.31 17.62
C ALA A 34 -20.65 -22.03 16.45
N SER A 35 -19.47 -22.61 16.70
CA SER A 35 -18.82 -23.52 15.73
C SER A 35 -18.09 -24.69 16.39
N GLU A 36 -18.55 -25.15 17.56
CA GLU A 36 -18.04 -26.37 18.23
C GLU A 36 -18.93 -27.61 18.02
N HIS A 37 -19.81 -27.63 17.02
CA HIS A 37 -20.61 -28.81 16.67
C HIS A 37 -20.27 -29.42 15.30
N VAL A 38 -18.97 -29.53 14.98
CA VAL A 38 -18.49 -30.40 13.89
C VAL A 38 -17.38 -31.35 14.39
N ALA A 39 -17.47 -31.81 15.64
CA ALA A 39 -16.45 -32.67 16.24
C ALA A 39 -16.75 -34.18 16.21
N ASP A 40 -17.94 -34.65 15.80
CA ASP A 40 -18.29 -36.08 15.90
C ASP A 40 -18.72 -36.72 14.58
N LYS A 41 -17.95 -36.48 13.52
CA LYS A 41 -17.99 -37.33 12.33
C LYS A 41 -16.59 -37.69 11.84
N ALA A 42 -15.79 -38.23 12.76
CA ALA A 42 -14.63 -39.07 12.44
C ALA A 42 -15.11 -40.43 11.87
N ALA A 43 -15.89 -40.39 10.80
CA ALA A 43 -16.29 -41.58 10.07
C ALA A 43 -15.23 -41.82 8.98
N ALA A 44 -14.41 -42.85 9.22
CA ALA A 44 -13.64 -43.63 8.25
C ALA A 44 -12.96 -42.80 7.15
N GLN A 45 -11.66 -42.53 7.31
CA GLN A 45 -10.82 -42.11 6.19
C GLN A 45 -10.95 -43.16 5.07
N PRO A 46 -11.56 -42.85 3.92
CA PRO A 46 -11.66 -43.79 2.82
C PRO A 46 -10.25 -44.04 2.29
N ALA A 47 -9.90 -45.31 2.12
CA ALA A 47 -8.65 -45.73 1.50
C ALA A 47 -8.39 -44.90 0.23
N MET A 48 -7.25 -44.21 0.22
CA MET A 48 -6.91 -43.22 -0.81
C MET A 48 -6.93 -43.90 -2.19
N PRO A 49 -7.80 -43.47 -3.12
CA PRO A 49 -7.83 -44.02 -4.46
C PRO A 49 -6.53 -43.60 -5.19
N GLU A 50 -5.64 -44.55 -5.45
CA GLU A 50 -4.36 -44.33 -6.18
C GLU A 50 -4.55 -43.55 -7.50
N LEU A 51 -5.70 -43.69 -8.14
CA LEU A 51 -6.00 -43.03 -9.42
C LEU A 51 -6.34 -41.53 -9.28
N ALA A 52 -6.71 -41.04 -8.09
CA ALA A 52 -6.97 -39.62 -7.88
C ALA A 52 -5.68 -38.80 -7.72
N LEU A 53 -4.59 -39.46 -7.32
CA LEU A 53 -3.31 -38.81 -7.05
C LEU A 53 -2.74 -38.10 -8.29
N GLY A 54 -2.87 -38.71 -9.47
CA GLY A 54 -2.34 -38.14 -10.72
C GLY A 54 -3.05 -36.85 -11.13
N LYS A 55 -4.37 -36.77 -10.94
CA LYS A 55 -5.16 -35.57 -11.27
C LYS A 55 -4.91 -34.44 -10.28
N ASP A 56 -4.74 -34.75 -9.00
CA ASP A 56 -4.30 -33.80 -7.98
C ASP A 56 -2.92 -33.22 -8.31
N LEU A 57 -1.97 -34.11 -8.58
CA LEU A 57 -0.60 -33.73 -8.88
C LEU A 57 -0.54 -32.78 -10.08
N PHE A 58 -1.34 -33.02 -11.12
CA PHE A 58 -1.37 -32.15 -12.30
C PHE A 58 -1.90 -30.75 -12.00
N VAL A 59 -2.93 -30.64 -11.16
CA VAL A 59 -3.46 -29.34 -10.70
C VAL A 59 -2.41 -28.61 -9.88
N TYR A 60 -1.78 -29.27 -8.90
CA TYR A 60 -0.74 -28.65 -8.08
C TYR A 60 0.50 -28.25 -8.91
N ALA A 61 0.93 -29.09 -9.84
CA ALA A 61 2.02 -28.78 -10.76
C ALA A 61 1.67 -27.56 -11.64
N GLY A 62 0.44 -27.49 -12.12
CA GLY A 62 -0.09 -26.33 -12.86
C GLY A 62 -0.07 -25.05 -12.02
N LEU A 63 -0.49 -25.11 -10.75
CA LEU A 63 -0.45 -23.96 -9.83
C LEU A 63 0.99 -23.51 -9.56
N VAL A 64 1.93 -24.45 -9.36
CA VAL A 64 3.35 -24.14 -9.17
C VAL A 64 3.94 -23.48 -10.42
N GLY A 65 3.67 -24.06 -11.60
CA GLY A 65 4.11 -23.49 -12.88
C GLY A 65 3.51 -22.11 -13.13
N PHE A 66 2.23 -21.93 -12.82
CA PHE A 66 1.57 -20.63 -12.86
C PHE A 66 2.24 -19.64 -11.91
N GLY A 67 2.56 -20.01 -10.68
CA GLY A 67 3.26 -19.14 -9.72
C GLY A 67 4.62 -18.65 -10.24
N ILE A 68 5.42 -19.53 -10.84
CA ILE A 68 6.72 -19.17 -11.43
C ILE A 68 6.53 -18.21 -12.62
N PHE A 69 5.63 -18.54 -13.53
CA PHE A 69 5.33 -17.72 -14.70
C PHE A 69 4.77 -16.35 -14.30
N TYR A 70 3.87 -16.35 -13.33
CA TYR A 70 3.24 -15.17 -12.77
C TYR A 70 4.26 -14.24 -12.13
N ASN A 71 5.18 -14.77 -11.34
CA ASN A 71 6.26 -13.99 -10.74
C ASN A 71 7.13 -13.29 -11.80
N ARG A 72 7.38 -13.94 -12.95
CA ARG A 72 8.06 -13.29 -14.08
C ARG A 72 7.26 -12.14 -14.68
N ILE A 73 5.94 -12.31 -14.85
CA ILE A 73 5.06 -11.22 -15.33
C ILE A 73 5.04 -10.06 -14.34
N VAL A 74 4.96 -10.34 -13.04
CA VAL A 74 5.03 -9.34 -11.97
C VAL A 74 6.35 -8.56 -12.07
N ALA A 75 7.48 -9.27 -12.15
CA ALA A 75 8.80 -8.64 -12.26
C ALA A 75 8.93 -7.77 -13.52
N TYR A 76 8.38 -8.20 -14.65
CA TYR A 76 8.37 -7.44 -15.88
C TYR A 76 7.49 -6.17 -15.78
N THR A 77 6.28 -6.31 -15.24
CA THR A 77 5.33 -5.20 -15.03
C THR A 77 5.91 -4.18 -14.05
N ASN A 78 6.55 -4.63 -12.98
CA ASN A 78 7.15 -3.77 -11.98
C ASN A 78 8.30 -2.91 -12.55
N ARG A 79 9.07 -3.47 -13.51
CA ARG A 79 10.10 -2.70 -14.24
C ARG A 79 9.51 -1.68 -15.20
N LYS A 80 8.34 -1.94 -15.78
CA LYS A 80 7.75 -1.11 -16.85
C LYS A 80 6.82 0.00 -16.34
N TYR A 81 6.08 -0.21 -15.25
CA TYR A 81 5.00 0.69 -14.81
C TYR A 81 5.27 1.43 -13.50
N GLY A 82 6.43 1.23 -12.87
CA GLY A 82 6.79 1.89 -11.62
C GLY A 82 6.08 1.28 -10.39
N GLN A 83 6.75 1.33 -9.24
CA GLN A 83 6.49 0.46 -8.09
C GLN A 83 5.20 0.70 -7.29
N HIS A 84 4.34 1.65 -7.67
CA HIS A 84 3.30 2.13 -6.77
C HIS A 84 1.89 1.75 -7.25
N GLY A 85 1.45 0.55 -6.84
CA GLY A 85 0.02 0.22 -6.77
C GLY A 85 -0.43 -1.09 -7.46
N TYR A 86 0.35 -1.65 -8.38
CA TYR A 86 -0.10 -2.83 -9.14
C TYR A 86 0.08 -4.16 -8.39
N THR A 87 0.94 -4.19 -7.35
CA THR A 87 1.26 -5.41 -6.60
C THR A 87 0.02 -5.98 -5.90
N SER A 88 -0.86 -5.14 -5.36
CA SER A 88 -2.10 -5.59 -4.71
C SER A 88 -3.07 -6.23 -5.70
N LEU A 89 -3.28 -5.62 -6.87
CA LEU A 89 -4.09 -6.19 -7.95
C LEU A 89 -3.53 -7.52 -8.45
N LEU A 90 -2.20 -7.62 -8.52
CA LEU A 90 -1.54 -8.87 -8.88
C LEU A 90 -1.85 -9.98 -7.84
N VAL A 91 -1.68 -9.69 -6.55
CA VAL A 91 -2.02 -10.66 -5.50
C VAL A 91 -3.48 -11.10 -5.58
N VAL A 92 -4.43 -10.16 -5.75
CA VAL A 92 -5.85 -10.47 -5.89
C VAL A 92 -6.11 -11.37 -7.10
N PHE A 93 -5.46 -11.10 -8.24
CA PHE A 93 -5.58 -11.94 -9.42
C PHE A 93 -5.04 -13.36 -9.19
N GLY A 94 -3.90 -13.50 -8.51
CA GLY A 94 -3.33 -14.81 -8.17
C GLY A 94 -4.25 -15.64 -7.26
N VAL A 95 -4.84 -14.99 -6.26
CA VAL A 95 -5.83 -15.63 -5.37
C VAL A 95 -7.08 -16.05 -6.16
N PHE A 96 -7.56 -15.19 -7.07
CA PHE A 96 -8.71 -15.49 -7.92
C PHE A 96 -8.48 -16.73 -8.80
N VAL A 97 -7.32 -16.84 -9.45
CA VAL A 97 -6.96 -18.03 -10.26
C VAL A 97 -6.89 -19.28 -9.39
N THR A 98 -6.34 -19.17 -8.18
CA THR A 98 -6.26 -20.29 -7.22
C THR A 98 -7.65 -20.76 -6.79
N LEU A 99 -8.56 -19.83 -6.47
CA LEU A 99 -9.95 -20.14 -6.13
C LEU A 99 -10.71 -20.73 -7.30
N ALA A 100 -10.49 -20.23 -8.52
CA ALA A 100 -11.09 -20.78 -9.73
C ALA A 100 -10.67 -22.25 -9.97
N ALA A 101 -9.38 -22.57 -9.78
CA ALA A 101 -8.89 -23.94 -9.87
C ALA A 101 -9.51 -24.85 -8.79
N LEU A 102 -9.57 -24.37 -7.54
CA LEU A 102 -10.16 -25.09 -6.41
C LEU A 102 -11.70 -25.24 -6.52
N SER A 103 -12.38 -24.35 -7.25
CA SER A 103 -13.83 -24.37 -7.44
C SER A 103 -14.34 -25.68 -8.03
N THR A 104 -13.56 -26.25 -8.95
CA THR A 104 -13.88 -27.52 -9.61
C THR A 104 -13.82 -28.73 -8.65
N ARG A 105 -13.18 -28.58 -7.49
CA ARG A 105 -12.96 -29.64 -6.50
C ARG A 105 -13.90 -29.55 -5.30
N ILE A 106 -13.92 -28.39 -4.64
CA ILE A 106 -14.63 -28.18 -3.37
C ILE A 106 -16.13 -27.92 -3.63
N GLY A 107 -16.49 -27.62 -4.88
CA GLY A 107 -17.83 -27.23 -5.29
C GLY A 107 -18.01 -25.71 -5.25
N ALA A 108 -18.89 -25.22 -6.12
CA ALA A 108 -19.11 -23.78 -6.31
C ALA A 108 -19.60 -23.08 -5.03
N ILE A 109 -20.46 -23.72 -4.24
CA ILE A 109 -21.03 -23.12 -3.01
C ILE A 109 -19.96 -22.91 -1.94
N ASN A 110 -19.11 -23.91 -1.69
CA ASN A 110 -18.04 -23.80 -0.70
C ASN A 110 -16.98 -22.77 -1.13
N THR A 111 -16.67 -22.75 -2.42
CA THR A 111 -15.73 -21.78 -2.98
C THR A 111 -16.27 -20.36 -2.86
N LEU A 112 -17.57 -20.15 -3.09
CA LEU A 112 -18.21 -18.86 -2.91
C LEU A 112 -18.14 -18.38 -1.46
N LYS A 113 -18.32 -19.26 -0.47
CA LYS A 113 -18.18 -18.91 0.96
C LYS A 113 -16.76 -18.47 1.31
N ILE A 114 -15.75 -19.22 0.86
CA ILE A 114 -14.33 -18.87 1.06
C ILE A 114 -14.01 -17.53 0.38
N THR A 115 -14.49 -17.35 -0.86
CA THR A 115 -14.31 -16.11 -1.62
C THR A 115 -14.96 -14.93 -0.90
N ALA A 116 -16.18 -15.08 -0.41
CA ALA A 116 -16.89 -14.05 0.34
C ALA A 116 -16.13 -13.66 1.62
N GLY A 117 -15.60 -14.63 2.37
CA GLY A 117 -14.78 -14.36 3.55
C GLY A 117 -13.47 -13.64 3.22
N PHE A 118 -12.82 -14.03 2.11
CA PHE A 118 -11.61 -13.36 1.63
C PHE A 118 -11.89 -11.92 1.18
N VAL A 119 -13.00 -11.69 0.47
CA VAL A 119 -13.43 -10.34 0.06
C VAL A 119 -13.78 -9.50 1.28
N ALA A 120 -14.56 -10.03 2.22
CA ALA A 120 -14.98 -9.32 3.42
C ALA A 120 -13.77 -8.86 4.27
N SER A 121 -12.73 -9.70 4.38
CA SER A 121 -11.50 -9.37 5.12
C SER A 121 -10.50 -8.54 4.31
N GLY A 122 -10.42 -8.73 2.99
CA GLY A 122 -9.46 -8.07 2.12
C GLY A 122 -9.87 -6.66 1.68
N LEU A 123 -11.16 -6.38 1.54
CA LEU A 123 -11.66 -5.07 1.10
C LEU A 123 -11.23 -3.93 2.05
N PRO A 124 -11.37 -4.06 3.38
CA PRO A 124 -10.92 -3.02 4.32
C PRO A 124 -9.44 -2.70 4.21
N MET A 125 -8.60 -3.71 3.92
CA MET A 125 -7.15 -3.53 3.76
C MET A 125 -6.81 -2.72 2.49
N ILE A 126 -7.48 -3.02 1.37
CA ILE A 126 -7.28 -2.30 0.11
C ILE A 126 -7.77 -0.84 0.24
N LEU A 127 -8.92 -0.64 0.87
CA LEU A 127 -9.48 0.68 1.12
C LEU A 127 -8.57 1.51 2.03
N GLY A 128 -8.04 0.88 3.10
CA GLY A 128 -7.11 1.54 4.03
C GLY A 128 -5.77 1.93 3.40
N ASP A 129 -5.24 1.12 2.47
CA ASP A 129 -4.03 1.50 1.73
C ASP A 129 -4.30 2.63 0.73
N THR A 130 -5.47 2.59 0.07
CA THR A 130 -5.89 3.64 -0.87
C THR A 130 -6.08 4.99 -0.17
N SER A 131 -6.69 5.02 1.02
CA SER A 131 -6.87 6.27 1.77
C SER A 131 -5.53 6.87 2.18
N ARG A 132 -4.61 6.07 2.73
CA ARG A 132 -3.25 6.50 3.09
C ARG A 132 -2.46 7.02 1.89
N TYR A 133 -2.63 6.40 0.73
CA TYR A 133 -1.97 6.84 -0.50
C TYR A 133 -2.48 8.22 -0.97
N LEU A 134 -3.77 8.49 -0.83
CA LEU A 134 -4.35 9.79 -1.17
C LEU A 134 -3.89 10.88 -0.21
N GLU A 135 -3.83 10.60 1.09
CA GLU A 135 -3.28 11.51 2.09
C GLU A 135 -1.82 11.85 1.80
N TYR A 136 -0.99 10.83 1.52
CA TYR A 136 0.41 11.03 1.15
C TYR A 136 0.56 11.91 -0.10
N LYS A 137 -0.29 11.72 -1.12
CA LYS A 137 -0.28 12.57 -2.32
C LYS A 137 -0.63 14.02 -2.01
N GLN A 138 -1.59 14.27 -1.12
CA GLN A 138 -1.96 15.62 -0.71
C GLN A 138 -0.82 16.31 0.04
N GLU A 139 -0.16 15.60 0.96
CA GLU A 139 0.99 16.14 1.69
C GLU A 139 2.13 16.53 0.75
N VAL A 140 2.47 15.66 -0.20
CA VAL A 140 3.51 15.93 -1.20
C VAL A 140 3.12 17.09 -2.13
N ALA A 141 1.86 17.15 -2.58
CA ALA A 141 1.37 18.25 -3.42
C ALA A 141 1.43 19.60 -2.68
N VAL A 142 1.05 19.63 -1.40
CA VAL A 142 1.13 20.83 -0.55
C VAL A 142 2.59 21.23 -0.31
N ALA A 143 3.49 20.28 -0.07
CA ALA A 143 4.91 20.54 0.08
C ALA A 143 5.52 21.14 -1.21
N LEU A 144 5.20 20.57 -2.37
CA LEU A 144 5.64 21.08 -3.68
C LEU A 144 5.07 22.46 -3.99
N ALA A 145 3.80 22.72 -3.66
CA ALA A 145 3.18 24.03 -3.83
C ALA A 145 3.82 25.11 -2.94
N ARG A 146 4.24 24.75 -1.72
CA ARG A 146 4.98 25.65 -0.83
C ARG A 146 6.39 25.92 -1.34
N ALA A 147 7.10 24.88 -1.80
CA ALA A 147 8.44 25.00 -2.36
C ALA A 147 8.48 25.88 -3.62
N SER A 148 7.49 25.74 -4.53
CA SER A 148 7.42 26.55 -5.74
C SER A 148 7.14 28.03 -5.46
N LYS A 149 6.29 28.34 -4.46
CA LYS A 149 6.03 29.72 -4.01
C LYS A 149 7.27 30.37 -3.40
N ALA A 150 8.03 29.65 -2.57
CA ALA A 150 9.27 30.15 -2.00
C ALA A 150 10.32 30.46 -3.09
N ARG A 151 10.44 29.58 -4.10
CA ARG A 151 11.36 29.79 -5.23
C ARG A 151 11.00 31.02 -6.07
N ARG A 152 9.72 31.30 -6.30
CA ARG A 152 9.27 32.51 -7.01
C ARG A 152 9.60 33.80 -6.25
N LYS A 153 9.44 33.83 -4.92
CA LYS A 153 9.80 35.01 -4.12
C LYS A 153 11.29 35.32 -4.20
N GLY A 154 12.14 34.31 -4.02
CA GLY A 154 13.59 34.48 -4.12
C GLY A 154 14.05 34.99 -5.49
N LEU A 155 13.37 34.61 -6.58
CA LEU A 155 13.71 35.08 -7.93
C LEU A 155 13.36 36.56 -8.15
N ASN A 156 12.28 37.06 -7.56
CA ASN A 156 11.89 38.47 -7.68
C ASN A 156 12.82 39.40 -6.90
N ASP A 157 13.33 38.96 -5.74
CA ASP A 157 14.27 39.77 -4.94
C ASP A 157 15.64 39.93 -5.63
N VAL A 158 16.08 38.92 -6.40
CA VAL A 158 17.32 38.97 -7.19
C VAL A 158 17.20 39.94 -8.38
N GLY A 159 16.01 40.10 -8.96
CA GLY A 159 15.77 41.05 -10.05
C GLY A 159 15.84 42.52 -9.62
N GLN A 160 15.46 42.84 -8.38
CA GLN A 160 15.48 44.23 -7.90
C GLN A 160 16.88 44.70 -7.50
N THR A 161 17.77 43.82 -7.04
CA THR A 161 19.12 44.22 -6.63
C THR A 161 20.02 44.64 -7.79
N GLN A 162 19.80 44.15 -9.02
CA GLN A 162 20.60 44.57 -10.18
C GLN A 162 20.13 45.87 -10.85
N THR A 163 18.92 46.36 -10.58
CA THR A 163 18.38 47.55 -11.28
C THR A 163 18.83 48.86 -10.61
N GLY A 164 19.32 48.81 -9.36
CA GLY A 164 19.83 49.98 -8.62
C GLY A 164 21.31 50.31 -8.86
N GLU A 165 22.14 49.36 -9.29
CA GLU A 165 23.60 49.55 -9.37
C GLU A 165 24.10 50.01 -10.76
N ARG A 166 23.21 50.13 -11.76
CA ARG A 166 23.59 50.56 -13.12
C ARG A 166 23.41 52.05 -13.40
N GLN A 167 23.00 52.86 -12.42
CA GLN A 167 22.88 54.32 -12.56
C GLN A 167 24.01 55.10 -11.85
N GLY A 168 24.98 54.42 -11.23
CA GLY A 168 26.08 55.06 -10.49
C GLY A 168 27.45 55.03 -11.17
N PHE A 169 27.57 54.53 -12.42
CA PHE A 169 28.83 54.56 -13.17
C PHE A 169 28.81 55.59 -14.29
N THR A 170 28.43 56.82 -13.94
CA THR A 170 28.66 58.02 -14.73
C THR A 170 29.97 58.67 -14.30
N LEU A 171 30.78 59.02 -15.30
CA LEU A 171 31.63 60.22 -15.32
C LEU A 171 32.85 60.25 -14.39
N HIS A 172 33.92 59.55 -14.78
CA HIS A 172 35.28 60.06 -14.62
C HIS A 172 36.16 59.46 -15.73
N GLN A 173 35.96 59.91 -16.97
CA GLN A 173 37.02 59.81 -17.99
C GLN A 173 37.50 61.23 -18.26
N GLU A 174 38.60 61.49 -17.57
CA GLU A 174 39.30 62.74 -17.42
C GLU A 174 39.97 63.20 -18.73
N ARG A 175 40.07 64.51 -18.85
CA ARG A 175 40.69 65.30 -19.93
C ARG A 175 41.98 64.70 -20.49
N ASN A 176 42.09 64.77 -21.82
CA ASN A 176 43.32 65.21 -22.50
C ASN A 176 42.93 66.04 -23.73
#